data_AF-A0A938W7B9-F1
#
_entry.id   AF-A0A938W7B9-F1
#
_cell.length_a   1.000
_cell.length_b   1.000
_cell.length_c   1.000
_cell.angle_alpha   90.00
_cell.angle_beta   90.00
_cell.angle_gamma   90.00
#
_symmetry.space_group_name_H-M   'P 1'
#
loop_
_entity.id
_entity.type
_entity.pdbx_description
1 polymer ?
#
loop_
_entity_poly.entity_id
_entity_poly.type
_entity_poly.pdbx_seq_one_letter_code
_entity_poly.pdbx_strand_id
1 'polypeptide(L)'
;MHPAAVAAGLALLAALAPAAALANSPLLDSVKRNPQRARAICAELKELNAQGLSYTSPQAVAQVGAKQGLSKTDAEILSTYVVGLYCPDVR
;
A
#
# COMPACT_ATOMS: atom_id res chain seq x y z
N MET A 1 -57.79 35.60 -15.72
CA MET A 1 -56.42 36.00 -15.38
C MET A 1 -55.91 35.08 -14.29
N HIS A 2 -55.19 34.02 -14.69
CA HIS A 2 -54.33 33.24 -13.78
C HIS A 2 -53.05 34.04 -13.52
N PRO A 3 -52.37 33.82 -12.38
CA PRO A 3 -51.26 32.89 -12.45
C PRO A 3 -51.22 31.87 -11.31
N ALA A 4 -50.67 30.71 -11.67
CA ALA A 4 -50.30 29.60 -10.81
C ALA A 4 -49.26 30.02 -9.76
N ALA A 5 -49.32 29.39 -8.58
CA ALA A 5 -48.21 29.30 -7.66
C ALA A 5 -48.01 27.83 -7.29
N VAL A 6 -47.09 27.18 -8.01
CA VAL A 6 -46.48 25.91 -7.64
C VAL A 6 -45.23 26.25 -6.83
N ALA A 7 -45.14 25.81 -5.58
CA ALA A 7 -43.89 25.80 -4.82
C ALA A 7 -43.95 24.60 -3.86
N ALA A 8 -43.51 23.43 -4.31
CA ALA A 8 -42.12 22.96 -4.20
C ALA A 8 -41.84 22.39 -2.79
N GLY A 9 -42.12 21.09 -2.65
CA GLY A 9 -41.61 20.29 -1.53
C GLY A 9 -40.09 20.18 -1.63
N LEU A 10 -39.39 20.63 -0.60
CA LEU A 10 -37.95 20.43 -0.45
C LEU A 10 -37.72 19.13 0.33
N ALA A 11 -37.52 18.05 -0.43
CA ALA A 11 -37.00 16.79 0.09
C ALA A 11 -35.58 17.02 0.63
N LEU A 12 -35.40 16.82 1.92
CA LEU A 12 -34.11 16.88 2.60
C LEU A 12 -33.31 15.60 2.28
N LEU A 13 -32.75 15.51 1.08
CA LEU A 13 -31.76 14.49 0.72
C LEU A 13 -30.42 14.90 1.35
N ALA A 14 -30.25 14.58 2.63
CA ALA A 14 -28.97 14.68 3.30
C ALA A 14 -27.95 13.80 2.55
N ALA A 15 -26.95 14.46 1.97
CA ALA A 15 -25.88 13.83 1.22
C ALA A 15 -25.15 12.80 2.09
N LEU A 16 -25.39 11.52 1.82
CA LEU A 16 -24.51 10.43 2.23
C LEU A 16 -23.24 10.52 1.37
N ALA A 17 -22.32 11.42 1.72
CA ALA A 17 -20.98 11.37 1.17
C ALA A 17 -20.34 10.05 1.64
N PRO A 18 -19.88 9.16 0.73
CA PRO A 18 -19.16 7.98 1.15
C PRO A 18 -17.88 8.45 1.84
N ALA A 19 -17.74 8.16 3.13
CA ALA A 19 -16.46 8.29 3.80
C ALA A 19 -15.49 7.37 3.05
N ALA A 20 -14.54 7.96 2.32
CA ALA A 20 -13.48 7.20 1.69
C ALA A 20 -12.72 6.47 2.79
N ALA A 21 -13.02 5.18 2.99
CA ALA A 21 -12.27 4.32 3.88
C ALA A 21 -10.89 4.15 3.24
N LEU A 22 -9.93 4.97 3.69
CA LEU A 22 -8.54 4.81 3.32
C LEU A 22 -8.04 3.51 3.94
N ALA A 23 -8.04 2.43 3.16
CA ALA A 23 -7.41 1.17 3.52
C ALA A 23 -5.89 1.33 3.50
N ASN A 24 -5.36 2.13 4.43
CA ASN A 24 -3.92 2.23 4.66
C ASN A 24 -3.51 1.12 5.61
N SER A 25 -2.73 0.16 5.11
CA SER A 25 -2.06 -0.81 5.97
C SER A 25 -0.93 -0.09 6.75
N PRO A 26 -0.92 -0.13 8.10
CA PRO A 26 0.16 0.47 8.90
C PRO A 26 1.55 -0.02 8.49
N LEU A 27 1.65 -1.26 8.01
CA LEU A 27 2.86 -1.86 7.47
C LEU A 27 3.46 -1.03 6.32
N LEU A 28 2.62 -0.70 5.33
CA LEU A 28 3.04 -0.08 4.08
C LEU A 28 3.20 1.43 4.19
N ASP A 29 2.54 2.05 5.16
CA ASP A 29 2.60 3.50 5.37
C ASP A 29 4.02 4.00 5.66
N SER A 30 4.89 3.15 6.20
CA SER A 30 6.31 3.48 6.44
C SER A 30 7.07 3.69 5.12
N VAL A 31 6.88 2.83 4.13
CA VAL A 31 7.56 2.92 2.83
C VAL A 31 6.85 3.86 1.84
N LYS A 32 5.53 4.02 1.98
CA LYS A 32 4.75 5.03 1.21
C LYS A 32 5.18 6.45 1.54
N ARG A 33 5.41 6.74 2.83
CA ARG A 33 5.78 8.08 3.31
C ARG A 33 7.29 8.31 3.34
N ASN A 34 8.09 7.26 3.22
CA ASN A 34 9.56 7.34 3.25
C ASN A 34 10.18 6.60 2.05
N PRO A 35 10.41 7.27 0.91
CA PRO A 35 11.02 6.66 -0.27
C PRO A 35 12.48 6.23 -0.03
N GLN A 36 13.20 6.84 0.91
CA GLN A 36 14.55 6.40 1.26
C GLN A 36 14.52 5.02 1.93
N ARG A 37 13.56 4.79 2.84
CA ARG A 37 13.35 3.46 3.44
C ARG A 37 13.00 2.42 2.37
N ALA A 38 12.10 2.75 1.44
CA ALA A 38 11.74 1.84 0.36
C ALA A 38 12.95 1.48 -0.52
N ARG A 39 13.81 2.47 -0.84
CA ARG A 39 15.07 2.24 -1.58
C ARG A 39 16.09 1.40 -0.80
N ALA A 40 16.17 1.57 0.52
CA ALA A 40 17.04 0.74 1.36
C ALA A 40 16.60 -0.74 1.34
N ILE A 41 15.30 -0.98 1.50
CA ILE A 41 14.72 -2.33 1.35
C ILE A 41 14.96 -2.85 -0.07
N CYS A 42 14.82 -2.00 -1.09
CA CYS A 42 15.11 -2.37 -2.47
C CYS A 42 16.54 -2.87 -2.66
N ALA A 43 17.52 -2.22 -2.05
CA ALA A 43 18.92 -2.62 -2.10
C ALA A 43 19.12 -4.00 -1.44
N GLU A 44 18.51 -4.21 -0.27
CA GLU A 44 18.52 -5.51 0.41
C GLU A 44 17.93 -6.63 -0.47
N LEU A 45 16.81 -6.36 -1.16
CA LEU A 45 16.23 -7.34 -2.08
C LEU A 45 17.12 -7.61 -3.30
N LYS A 46 17.79 -6.60 -3.84
CA LYS A 46 18.78 -6.77 -4.92
C LYS A 46 19.96 -7.63 -4.51
N GLU A 47 20.45 -7.48 -3.28
CA GLU A 47 21.54 -8.32 -2.75
C GLU A 47 21.13 -9.80 -2.67
N LEU A 48 19.91 -10.07 -2.21
CA LEU A 48 19.36 -11.43 -2.16
C LEU A 48 19.20 -12.00 -3.58
N ASN A 49 18.73 -11.17 -4.51
CA ASN A 49 18.53 -11.59 -5.89
C ASN A 49 19.84 -11.86 -6.63
N ALA A 50 20.89 -11.09 -6.34
CA ALA A 50 22.25 -11.35 -6.82
C ALA A 50 22.82 -12.68 -6.30
N GLN A 51 22.30 -13.21 -5.19
CA GLN A 51 22.62 -14.54 -4.67
C GLN A 51 21.74 -15.65 -5.28
N GLY A 52 20.88 -15.33 -6.24
CA GLY A 52 19.95 -16.28 -6.87
C GLY A 52 18.68 -16.56 -6.05
N LEU A 53 18.43 -15.81 -4.98
CA LEU A 53 17.20 -15.94 -4.19
C LEU A 53 16.11 -15.05 -4.77
N SER A 54 14.94 -15.63 -5.08
CA SER A 54 13.76 -14.80 -5.37
C SER A 54 13.32 -14.06 -4.10
N TYR A 55 12.89 -12.80 -4.24
CA TYR A 55 12.44 -11.99 -3.10
C TYR A 55 11.23 -12.58 -2.36
N THR A 56 10.48 -13.50 -2.99
CA THR A 56 9.36 -14.23 -2.39
C THR A 56 9.76 -15.60 -1.83
N SER A 57 11.01 -16.01 -1.98
CA SER A 57 11.47 -17.30 -1.44
C SER A 57 11.37 -17.32 0.10
N PRO A 58 11.05 -18.47 0.73
CA PRO A 58 10.94 -18.56 2.19
C PRO A 58 12.19 -18.07 2.93
N GLN A 59 13.37 -18.27 2.32
CA GLN A 59 14.64 -17.80 2.85
C GLN A 59 14.77 -16.28 2.78
N ALA A 60 14.47 -15.66 1.63
CA ALA A 60 14.52 -14.20 1.48
C ALA A 60 13.52 -13.51 2.40
N VAL A 61 12.26 -14.01 2.44
CA VAL A 61 11.21 -13.50 3.32
C VAL A 61 11.61 -13.57 4.79
N ALA A 62 12.22 -14.68 5.22
CA ALA A 62 12.71 -14.82 6.60
C ALA A 62 13.85 -13.82 6.91
N GLN A 63 14.77 -13.60 5.97
CA GLN A 63 15.87 -12.64 6.16
C GLN A 63 15.37 -11.20 6.25
N VAL A 64 14.52 -10.78 5.30
CA VAL A 64 13.92 -9.44 5.31
C VAL A 64 13.08 -9.26 6.57
N GLY A 65 12.27 -10.25 6.94
CA GLY A 65 11.48 -10.22 8.17
C GLY A 65 12.33 -10.02 9.41
N ALA A 66 13.44 -10.76 9.53
CA ALA A 66 14.37 -10.60 10.66
C ALA A 66 15.01 -9.20 10.70
N LYS A 67 15.45 -8.66 9.55
CA LYS A 67 16.08 -7.32 9.50
C LYS A 67 15.10 -6.18 9.75
N GLN A 68 13.85 -6.34 9.30
CA GLN A 68 12.81 -5.32 9.43
C GLN A 68 11.99 -5.43 10.72
N GLY A 69 12.17 -6.51 11.51
CA GLY A 69 11.39 -6.77 12.72
C GLY A 69 9.94 -7.15 12.41
N LEU A 70 9.71 -7.93 11.35
CA LEU A 70 8.39 -8.26 10.82
C LEU A 70 8.11 -9.76 10.87
N SER A 71 6.82 -10.10 10.87
CA SER A 71 6.38 -11.46 10.59
C SER A 71 6.76 -11.86 9.15
N LYS A 72 6.80 -13.16 8.85
CA LYS A 72 7.07 -13.63 7.48
C LYS A 72 6.02 -13.09 6.49
N THR A 73 4.75 -13.12 6.89
CA THR A 73 3.65 -12.60 6.07
C THR A 73 3.83 -11.10 5.78
N ASP A 74 4.14 -10.30 6.80
CA ASP A 74 4.35 -8.86 6.62
C ASP A 74 5.60 -8.56 5.78
N ALA A 75 6.66 -9.36 5.94
CA ALA A 75 7.88 -9.22 5.14
C ALA A 75 7.62 -9.52 3.65
N GLU A 76 6.83 -10.54 3.34
CA GLU A 76 6.44 -10.87 1.97
C GLU A 76 5.57 -9.77 1.34
N ILE A 77 4.58 -9.27 2.08
CA ILE A 77 3.71 -8.16 1.64
C ILE A 77 4.55 -6.89 1.39
N LEU A 78 5.41 -6.53 2.35
CA LEU A 78 6.29 -5.36 2.24
C LEU A 78 7.23 -5.49 1.05
N SER A 79 7.84 -6.66 0.87
CA SER A 79 8.78 -6.91 -0.23
C SER A 79 8.09 -6.78 -1.59
N THR A 80 6.92 -7.40 -1.76
CA THR A 80 6.11 -7.27 -2.98
C THR A 80 5.76 -5.82 -3.29
N TYR A 81 5.36 -5.06 -2.28
CA TYR A 81 5.00 -3.66 -2.45
C TYR A 81 6.21 -2.80 -2.84
N VAL A 82 7.35 -2.98 -2.17
CA VAL A 82 8.59 -2.24 -2.49
C VAL A 82 9.10 -2.60 -3.88
N VAL A 83 9.05 -3.87 -4.28
CA VAL A 83 9.46 -4.30 -5.63
C VAL A 83 8.63 -3.60 -6.70
N GLY A 84 7.29 -3.60 -6.55
CA GLY A 84 6.39 -2.97 -7.51
C GLY A 84 6.57 -1.45 -7.65
N LEU A 85 7.07 -0.77 -6.62
CA LEU A 85 7.24 0.68 -6.62
C LEU A 85 8.67 1.14 -6.93
N TYR A 86 9.69 0.37 -6.55
CA TYR A 86 11.08 0.85 -6.51
C TYR A 86 12.12 -0.12 -7.09
N CYS A 87 11.78 -1.39 -7.38
CA CYS A 87 12.74 -2.41 -7.79
C CYS A 87 12.31 -3.20 -9.04
N PRO A 88 12.20 -2.57 -10.22
CA PRO A 88 11.70 -3.25 -11.42
C PRO A 88 12.56 -4.45 -11.87
N ASP A 89 13.83 -4.48 -11.46
CA ASP A 89 14.80 -5.51 -11.87
C ASP A 89 14.90 -6.70 -10.90
N VAL A 90 14.24 -6.64 -9.75
CA VAL A 90 14.23 -7.73 -8.75
C VAL A 90 13.19 -8.79 -9.15
N ARG A 91 13.55 -10.07 -8.95
CA ARG A 91 12.73 -11.26 -9.28
C ARG A 91 12.57 -12.21 -8.10
#